data_AF-X1Q3H8-F1
#
_entry.id   AF-X1Q3H8-F1
#
_cell.length_a   1.000
_cell.length_b   1.000
_cell.length_c   1.000
_cell.angle_alpha   90.00
_cell.angle_beta   90.00
_cell.angle_gamma   90.00
#
_symmetry.space_group_name_H-M   'P 1'
#
loop_
_entity.id
_entity.type
_entity.pdbx_description
1 polymer ?
#
loop_
_entity_poly.entity_id
_entity_poly.type
_entity_poly.pdbx_seq_one_letter_code
_entity_poly.pdbx_strand_id
1 'polypeptide(L)'
;LFRKKFGCLNAETWQSDLQRGFSECWRVLEDYGVLEFKWSDSEISFKEVLKLIPHESLFYNTTNYKATSKTKWFCFMKIPESSDVQIAKEEEHEQ
;
A
#
# COMPACT_ATOMS: atom_id res chain seq x y z
N LEU A 1 24.45 -1.94 10.63
CA LEU A 1 24.39 -0.46 10.50
C LEU A 1 22.98 0.06 10.17
N PHE A 2 22.24 -0.56 9.23
CA PHE A 2 20.87 -0.12 8.87
C PHE A 2 19.87 -0.12 10.04
N ARG A 3 19.79 -1.22 10.81
CA ARG A 3 18.89 -1.33 11.98
C ARG A 3 19.04 -0.20 13.00
N LYS A 4 20.27 0.26 13.25
CA LYS A 4 20.55 1.35 14.22
C LYS A 4 20.19 2.73 13.65
N LYS A 5 20.25 2.90 12.31
CA LYS A 5 19.97 4.18 11.63
C LYS A 5 18.50 4.36 11.26
N PHE A 6 17.82 3.27 10.88
CA PHE A 6 16.46 3.31 10.32
C PHE A 6 15.43 2.52 11.14
N GLY A 7 15.86 1.88 12.23
CA GLY A 7 15.02 0.93 12.97
C GLY A 7 14.82 -0.39 12.21
N CYS A 8 14.06 -1.28 12.82
CA CYS A 8 13.50 -2.46 12.17
C CYS A 8 12.13 -2.74 12.75
N LEU A 9 11.28 -3.41 11.98
CA LEU A 9 10.09 -4.03 12.52
C LEU A 9 10.48 -5.26 13.35
N ASN A 10 9.61 -5.66 14.27
CA ASN A 10 9.79 -6.89 15.02
C ASN A 10 9.53 -8.08 14.08
N ALA A 11 10.46 -9.04 14.02
CA ALA A 11 10.41 -10.17 13.10
C ALA A 11 9.16 -11.07 13.26
N GLU A 12 8.55 -11.10 14.45
CA GLU A 12 7.37 -11.92 14.75
C GLU A 12 6.06 -11.17 14.50
N THR A 13 6.06 -9.83 14.63
CA THR A 13 4.82 -9.03 14.61
C THR A 13 4.72 -8.07 13.42
N TRP A 14 5.73 -8.00 12.56
CA TRP A 14 5.81 -6.98 11.50
C TRP A 14 4.59 -6.96 10.58
N GLN A 15 3.95 -8.10 10.32
CA GLN A 15 2.76 -8.17 9.48
C GLN A 15 1.60 -7.42 10.13
N SER A 16 1.35 -7.69 11.41
CA SER A 16 0.29 -7.03 12.18
C SER A 16 0.58 -5.55 12.36
N ASP A 17 1.84 -5.20 12.65
CA ASP A 17 2.26 -3.81 12.79
C ASP A 17 2.07 -3.03 11.49
N LEU A 18 2.41 -3.65 10.34
CA LEU A 18 2.24 -3.04 9.03
C LEU A 18 0.76 -2.86 8.66
N GLN A 19 -0.08 -3.87 8.92
CA GLN A 19 -1.52 -3.80 8.68
C GLN A 19 -2.15 -2.68 9.51
N ARG A 20 -1.86 -2.63 10.81
CA ARG A 20 -2.38 -1.60 11.72
C ARG A 20 -1.89 -0.21 11.32
N GLY A 21 -0.61 -0.08 10.97
CA GLY A 21 -0.05 1.18 10.50
C GLY A 21 -0.70 1.66 9.20
N PHE A 22 -0.88 0.76 8.23
CA PHE A 22 -1.58 1.08 6.99
C PHE A 22 -3.04 1.50 7.25
N SER A 23 -3.79 0.72 8.02
CA SER A 23 -5.18 1.01 8.35
C SER A 23 -5.34 2.35 9.05
N GLU A 24 -4.43 2.71 9.94
CA GLU A 24 -4.48 4.00 10.62
C GLU A 24 -4.19 5.16 9.66
N CYS A 25 -3.17 5.02 8.80
CA CYS A 25 -2.89 5.97 7.73
C CYS A 25 -4.11 6.14 6.81
N TRP A 26 -4.79 5.05 6.44
CA TRP A 26 -5.98 5.08 5.60
C TRP A 26 -7.18 5.74 6.28
N ARG A 27 -7.38 5.46 7.57
CA ARG A 27 -8.48 6.01 8.38
C ARG A 27 -8.43 7.54 8.44
N VAL A 28 -7.24 8.12 8.52
CA VAL A 28 -7.05 9.57 8.62
C VAL A 28 -7.11 10.31 7.28
N LEU A 29 -7.08 9.61 6.15
CA LEU A 29 -7.25 10.26 4.84
C LEU A 29 -8.70 10.74 4.68
N GLU A 30 -8.84 11.96 4.18
CA GLU A 30 -10.09 12.44 3.59
C GLU A 30 -10.37 11.71 2.27
N ASP A 31 -11.58 11.91 1.75
CA ASP A 31 -11.94 11.42 0.43
C ASP A 31 -11.03 12.04 -0.64
N TYR A 32 -10.63 11.20 -1.60
CA TYR A 32 -9.60 11.47 -2.60
C TYR A 32 -8.21 11.79 -2.04
N GLY A 33 -8.01 11.61 -0.72
CA GLY A 33 -6.71 11.67 -0.07
C GLY A 33 -5.76 10.61 -0.61
N VAL A 34 -4.47 10.96 -0.68
CA VAL A 34 -3.41 10.10 -1.23
C VAL A 34 -2.49 9.60 -0.12
N LEU A 35 -2.22 8.30 -0.13
CA LEU A 35 -1.21 7.66 0.70
C LEU A 35 -0.05 7.19 -0.18
N GLU A 36 1.11 7.78 0.04
CA GLU A 36 2.36 7.30 -0.53
C GLU A 36 2.99 6.26 0.41
N PHE A 37 3.25 5.06 -0.11
CA PHE A 37 3.80 3.95 0.64
C PHE A 37 5.12 3.48 0.01
N LYS A 38 6.22 3.66 0.74
CA LYS A 38 7.56 3.29 0.31
C LYS A 38 8.01 1.98 0.95
N TRP A 39 8.46 1.02 0.14
CA TRP A 39 9.00 -0.25 0.61
C TRP A 39 10.30 -0.66 -0.08
N SER A 40 11.26 -1.19 0.69
CA SER A 40 12.50 -1.79 0.18
C SER A 40 12.39 -3.30 0.20
N ASP A 41 12.64 -3.98 -0.91
CA ASP A 41 12.55 -5.44 -1.01
C ASP A 41 13.78 -6.20 -0.49
N SER A 42 14.67 -5.53 0.26
CA SER A 42 15.95 -6.07 0.73
C SER A 42 15.84 -7.28 1.66
N GLU A 43 14.76 -7.37 2.45
CA GLU A 43 14.52 -8.48 3.38
C GLU A 43 13.18 -9.18 3.09
N ILE A 44 12.13 -8.40 2.85
CA ILE A 44 10.78 -8.90 2.57
C ILE A 44 10.35 -8.36 1.22
N SER A 45 9.91 -9.24 0.32
CA SER A 45 9.47 -8.82 -1.01
C SER A 45 8.22 -7.93 -0.94
N PHE A 46 8.10 -6.99 -1.88
CA PHE A 46 6.90 -6.16 -1.98
C PHE A 46 5.61 -6.99 -2.22
N LYS A 47 5.72 -8.20 -2.81
CA LYS A 47 4.57 -9.09 -3.02
C LYS A 47 3.99 -9.56 -1.69
N GLU A 48 4.83 -9.91 -0.71
CA GLU A 48 4.36 -10.29 0.62
C GLU A 48 3.71 -9.13 1.35
N VAL A 49 4.27 -7.93 1.20
CA VAL A 49 3.70 -6.71 1.78
C VAL A 49 2.34 -6.36 1.16
N LEU A 50 2.20 -6.44 -0.15
CA LEU A 50 0.94 -6.11 -0.83
C LEU A 50 -0.21 -7.06 -0.45
N LYS A 51 0.07 -8.33 -0.09
CA LYS A 51 -0.95 -9.25 0.43
C LYS A 51 -1.59 -8.75 1.74
N LEU A 52 -0.89 -7.89 2.48
CA LEU A 52 -1.37 -7.37 3.77
C LEU A 52 -2.20 -6.09 3.61
N ILE A 53 -2.14 -5.44 2.44
CA ILE A 53 -2.80 -4.16 2.17
C ILE A 53 -4.10 -4.43 1.42
N PRO A 54 -5.28 -4.06 1.96
CA PRO A 54 -6.57 -4.41 1.36
C PRO A 54 -7.01 -3.45 0.24
N HIS A 55 -6.19 -2.45 -0.11
CA HIS A 55 -6.50 -1.45 -1.13
C HIS A 55 -5.56 -1.58 -2.32
N GLU A 56 -6.07 -1.33 -3.52
CA GLU A 56 -5.28 -1.33 -4.75
C GLU A 56 -4.54 0.01 -4.92
N SER A 57 -3.28 -0.06 -5.34
CA SER A 57 -2.51 1.15 -5.68
C SER A 57 -2.90 1.67 -7.06
N LEU A 58 -3.05 2.98 -7.22
CA LEU A 58 -3.25 3.64 -8.51
C LEU A 58 -2.09 3.40 -9.48
N PHE A 59 -0.87 3.52 -8.96
CA PHE A 59 0.35 3.25 -9.69
C PHE A 59 1.48 2.96 -8.72
N TYR A 60 2.61 2.49 -9.25
CA TYR A 60 3.84 2.38 -8.50
C TYR A 60 5.05 2.83 -9.33
N ASN A 61 6.08 3.32 -8.64
CA ASN A 61 7.39 3.58 -9.23
C ASN A 61 8.44 2.70 -8.54
N THR A 62 9.52 2.37 -9.26
CA THR A 62 10.64 1.61 -8.73
C THR A 62 11.92 2.43 -8.85
N THR A 63 12.57 2.69 -7.72
CA THR A 63 13.91 3.28 -7.69
C THR A 63 14.96 2.18 -7.47
N ASN A 64 16.22 2.49 -7.81
CA ASN A 64 17.36 1.56 -7.71
C ASN A 64 17.23 0.31 -8.60
N TYR A 65 16.77 0.48 -9.84
CA TYR A 65 16.51 -0.64 -10.76
C TYR A 65 17.72 -1.56 -11.01
N LYS A 66 18.95 -1.01 -10.92
CA LYS A 66 20.21 -1.72 -11.15
C LYS A 66 20.82 -2.32 -9.87
N ALA A 67 20.22 -2.10 -8.71
CA ALA A 67 20.72 -2.63 -7.44
C ALA A 67 20.14 -4.01 -7.12
N THR A 68 20.80 -4.73 -6.22
CA THR A 68 20.34 -6.04 -5.72
C THR A 68 19.00 -5.96 -4.97
N SER A 69 18.77 -4.84 -4.26
CA SER A 69 17.48 -4.50 -3.65
C SER A 69 16.86 -3.30 -4.35
N LYS A 70 15.57 -3.39 -4.68
CA LYS A 70 14.77 -2.36 -5.30
C LYS A 70 13.88 -1.70 -4.26
N THR A 71 13.67 -0.40 -4.41
CA THR A 71 12.69 0.33 -3.59
C THR A 71 11.48 0.63 -4.46
N LYS A 72 10.30 0.25 -3.98
CA LYS A 72 9.04 0.57 -4.64
C LYS A 72 8.28 1.63 -3.85
N TRP A 73 7.66 2.53 -4.60
CA TRP A 73 6.78 3.57 -4.09
C TRP A 73 5.42 3.30 -4.68
N PHE A 74 4.44 3.00 -3.83
CA PHE A 74 3.06 2.78 -4.22
C PHE A 74 2.25 4.02 -3.87
N CYS A 75 1.37 4.42 -4.78
CA CYS A 75 0.45 5.52 -4.58
C CYS A 75 -0.96 4.94 -4.45
N PHE A 76 -1.59 5.14 -3.29
CA PHE A 76 -2.98 4.75 -3.05
C PHE A 76 -3.84 6.00 -2.94
N MET A 77 -5.09 5.95 -3.41
CA MET A 77 -6.05 7.03 -3.25
C MET A 77 -7.33 6.50 -2.62
N LYS A 78 -7.81 7.18 -1.59
CA LYS A 78 -9.07 6.82 -0.93
C LYS A 78 -10.24 7.32 -1.76
N ILE A 79 -10.74 6.47 -2.65
CA ILE A 79 -11.95 6.78 -3.42
C ILE A 79 -13.16 6.55 -2.52
N PRO A 80 -14.00 7.57 -2.26
CA PRO A 80 -15.24 7.35 -1.53
C PRO A 80 -16.15 6.43 -2.34
N GLU A 81 -16.91 5.60 -1.64
CA GLU A 81 -18.01 4.86 -2.26
C GLU A 81 -19.14 5.85 -2.58
N SER A 82 -19.03 6.56 -3.71
CA SER A 82 -20.13 7.40 -4.19
C SER A 82 -21.25 6.51 -4.74
N SER A 83 -22.50 6.90 -4.45
CA SER A 83 -23.72 6.24 -4.93
C SER A 83 -23.79 6.09 -6.45
N ASP A 84 -23.06 6.91 -7.20
CA ASP A 84 -23.07 6.91 -8.66
C ASP A 84 -22.34 5.70 -9.28
N VAL A 85 -21.42 5.07 -8.53
CA VAL A 85 -20.71 3.86 -8.99
C VAL A 85 -21.61 2.61 -8.92
N GLN A 86 -22.64 2.64 -8.07
CA GLN A 86 -23.62 1.53 -7.99
C GLN A 86 -24.46 1.47 -9.27
N ILE A 87 -24.88 2.63 -9.80
CA ILE A 87 -25.69 2.74 -11.03
C ILE A 87 -24.94 2.12 -12.22
N ALA A 88 -23.65 2.42 -12.38
CA ALA A 88 -22.85 1.89 -13.48
C ALA A 88 -22.59 0.38 -13.39
N LYS A 89 -22.55 -0.19 -12.18
CA LYS A 89 -22.35 -1.64 -11.97
C LYS A 89 -23.62 -2.47 -12.20
N GLU A 90 -24.80 -1.89 -11.98
CA GLU A 90 -26.08 -2.53 -12.28
C GLU A 90 -26.34 -2.59 -13.80
N GLU A 91 -25.97 -1.56 -14.55
CA GLU A 91 -26.15 -1.51 -16.02
C GLU A 91 -25.27 -2.51 -16.80
N GLU A 92 -24.12 -2.91 -16.27
CA GLU A 92 -23.27 -3.95 -16.87
C GLU A 92 -23.75 -5.39 -16.58
N HIS A 93 -24.59 -5.60 -15.56
CA HIS A 93 -25.09 -6.94 -15.20
C HIS A 93 -26.42 -7.29 -15.89
N GLU A 94 -27.14 -6.30 -16.41
CA GLU A 94 -28.38 -6.49 -17.18
C GLU A 94 -28.16 -6.61 -18.70
N GLN A 95 -26.91 -6.54 -19.20
CA GLN A 95 -26.55 -6.74 -20.62
C GLN A 95 -25.97 -8.13 -20.91
#